data_AF-A0A3B4WR11-F1
#
_entry.id   AF-A0A3B4WR11-F1
#
_cell.length_a   1.000
_cell.length_b   1.000
_cell.length_c   1.000
_cell.angle_alpha   90.00
_cell.angle_beta   90.00
_cell.angle_gamma   90.00
#
_symmetry.space_group_name_H-M   'P 1'
#
loop_
_entity.id
_entity.type
_entity.pdbx_description
1 polymer ?
#
loop_
_entity_poly.entity_id
_entity_poly.type
_entity_poly.pdbx_seq_one_letter_code
_entity_poly.pdbx_strand_id
1 'polypeptide(L)' 'TLILQLLKNTSPSTYGFPLYGAFVPQCEEDGQYTPLQCHGSTGHCWCVDSNGEERRGTRTAAGETPRDCSKPGE' A
#
# COMPACT_ATOMS: atom_id res chain seq x y z
N THR A 1 -12.03 12.17 11.80
CA THR A 1 -11.53 12.33 10.43
C THR A 1 -10.15 12.99 10.31
N LEU A 2 -9.59 13.66 11.33
CA LEU A 2 -8.12 13.95 11.37
C LEU A 2 -7.32 12.85 12.11
N ILE A 3 -7.96 12.16 13.06
CA ILE A 3 -7.35 11.11 13.89
C ILE A 3 -6.99 9.85 13.08
N LEU A 4 -7.80 9.43 12.10
CA LEU A 4 -7.47 8.29 11.23
C LEU A 4 -6.29 8.57 10.28
N GLN A 5 -6.06 9.83 9.90
CA GLN A 5 -4.92 10.18 9.04
C GLN A 5 -3.57 10.05 9.77
N LEU A 6 -3.56 10.16 11.10
CA LEU A 6 -2.34 9.97 11.91
C LEU A 6 -2.00 8.49 12.09
N LEU A 7 -3.00 7.60 12.04
CA LEU A 7 -2.82 6.14 12.12
C LEU A 7 -2.33 5.53 10.80
N LYS A 8 -2.64 6.16 9.65
CA LYS A 8 -2.02 5.84 8.35
C LYS A 8 -0.50 6.11 8.31
N ASN A 9 0.09 6.67 9.37
CA ASN A 9 1.53 6.93 9.50
C ASN A 9 2.18 6.17 10.68
N THR A 10 1.40 5.43 11.48
CA THR A 10 1.94 4.68 12.63
C THR A 10 2.02 3.21 12.27
N SER A 11 3.18 2.83 11.73
CA SER A 11 3.63 1.44 11.78
C SER A 11 3.63 1.02 13.27
N PRO A 12 2.97 -0.08 13.67
CA PRO A 12 2.99 -0.52 15.06
C PRO A 12 4.37 -1.11 15.35
N SER A 13 5.34 -0.24 15.69
CA SER A 13 6.60 -0.72 16.22
C SER A 13 6.36 -1.13 17.67
N THR A 14 6.81 -2.34 18.01
CA THR A 14 6.94 -2.85 19.38
C THR A 14 7.90 -2.03 20.24
N TYR A 15 8.48 -0.95 19.68
CA TYR A 15 9.45 -0.04 20.29
C TYR A 15 9.24 1.40 19.81
N GLY A 16 8.17 2.08 20.23
CA GLY A 16 8.06 3.54 20.43
C GLY A 16 8.60 4.57 19.39
N PHE A 17 9.10 4.16 18.23
CA PHE A 17 9.73 5.00 17.23
C PHE A 17 8.99 4.86 15.90
N PRO A 18 8.61 5.96 15.25
CA PRO A 18 8.02 5.93 13.92
C PRO A 18 9.06 5.44 12.91
N LEU A 19 8.78 4.31 12.27
CA LEU A 19 9.57 3.80 11.15
C LEU A 19 9.29 4.68 9.93
N TYR A 20 9.95 5.84 9.86
CA TYR A 20 9.88 6.74 8.72
C TYR A 20 10.22 5.97 7.45
N GLY A 21 9.28 5.98 6.49
CA GLY A 21 9.42 5.27 5.23
C GLY A 21 9.03 3.79 5.27
N ALA A 22 8.45 3.29 6.36
CA ALA A 22 7.78 1.98 6.36
C ALA A 22 6.63 1.95 5.34
N PHE A 23 6.37 0.77 4.81
CA PHE A 23 5.19 0.53 4.00
C PHE A 23 3.95 0.56 4.91
N VAL A 24 2.96 1.36 4.52
CA VAL A 24 1.64 1.37 5.14
C VAL A 24 0.65 0.92 4.08
N PRO A 25 -0.11 -0.17 4.32
CA PRO A 25 -1.15 -0.59 3.40
C PRO A 25 -2.21 0.49 3.21
N GLN A 26 -2.75 0.53 2.00
CA GLN A 26 -3.79 1.46 1.62
C GLN A 26 -5.11 0.69 1.63
N CYS A 27 -6.12 1.30 2.21
CA CYS A 27 -7.42 0.69 2.38
C CYS A 27 -8.50 1.66 1.90
N GLU A 28 -9.56 1.10 1.35
CA GLU A 28 -10.81 1.77 1.04
C GLU A 28 -11.55 2.16 2.34
N GLU A 29 -12.64 2.91 2.22
CA GLU A 29 -13.42 3.38 3.38
C GLU A 29 -14.04 2.23 4.19
N ASP A 30 -14.34 1.11 3.56
CA ASP A 30 -14.88 -0.10 4.18
C ASP A 30 -13.82 -0.97 4.87
N GLY A 31 -12.54 -0.58 4.79
CA GLY A 31 -11.41 -1.30 5.36
C GLY A 31 -10.82 -2.40 4.48
N GLN A 32 -11.33 -2.60 3.25
CA GLN A 32 -10.71 -3.50 2.28
C GLN A 32 -9.42 -2.90 1.73
N TYR A 33 -8.47 -3.75 1.30
CA TYR A 33 -7.27 -3.28 0.62
C TYR A 33 -7.64 -2.64 -0.71
N THR A 34 -7.03 -1.49 -0.99
CA THR A 34 -7.09 -0.92 -2.35
C THR A 34 -6.34 -1.88 -3.29
N PRO A 35 -6.93 -2.29 -4.43
CA PRO A 35 -6.28 -3.25 -5.33
C PRO A 35 -4.89 -2.83 -5.81
N LEU A 36 -4.62 -1.52 -5.84
CA LEU A 36 -3.30 -0.95 -6.10
C LEU A 36 -2.65 -0.47 -4.79
N GLN A 37 -1.52 -1.06 -4.45
CA GLN A 37 -0.67 -0.65 -3.34
C GLN A 37 0.56 0.09 -3.85
N CYS A 38 0.97 1.16 -3.16
CA CYS A 38 2.13 1.96 -3.47
C CYS A 38 2.93 2.26 -2.19
N HIS A 39 4.22 1.95 -2.20
CA HIS A 39 5.13 2.27 -1.12
C HIS A 39 5.73 3.65 -1.32
N GLY A 40 5.16 4.65 -0.63
CA GLY A 40 5.52 6.06 -0.84
C GLY A 40 7.00 6.41 -0.67
N SER A 41 7.78 5.68 0.15
CA SER A 41 9.21 5.97 0.34
C SER A 41 10.11 5.39 -0.75
N THR A 42 9.71 4.29 -1.39
CA THR A 42 10.47 3.66 -2.47
C THR A 42 9.94 4.03 -3.85
N GLY A 43 8.69 4.47 -3.94
CA GLY A 43 8.00 4.77 -5.19
C GLY A 43 7.50 3.53 -5.94
N HIS A 44 7.66 2.33 -5.39
CA HIS A 44 7.14 1.10 -6.00
C HIS A 44 5.63 1.00 -5.82
N CYS A 45 4.94 0.49 -6.84
CA CYS A 45 3.53 0.10 -6.72
C CYS A 45 3.34 -1.35 -7.18
N TRP A 46 2.32 -2.04 -6.70
CA TRP A 46 1.96 -3.41 -7.05
C TRP A 46 0.46 -3.65 -6.85
N CYS A 47 -0.07 -4.66 -7.51
CA CYS A 47 -1.46 -5.05 -7.30
C CYS A 47 -1.55 -6.09 -6.18
N VAL A 48 -2.60 -6.00 -5.37
CA VAL A 48 -2.92 -6.98 -4.33
C VAL A 48 -4.26 -7.65 -4.56
N ASP A 49 -4.45 -8.82 -3.94
CA ASP A 49 -5.74 -9.46 -3.82
C ASP A 49 -6.54 -8.95 -2.60
N SER A 50 -7.70 -9.55 -2.33
CA SER A 50 -8.55 -9.20 -1.18
C SER A 50 -7.88 -9.45 0.18
N ASN A 51 -6.85 -10.29 0.24
CA ASN A 51 -6.08 -10.57 1.45
C ASN A 51 -4.90 -9.58 1.62
N GLY A 52 -4.66 -8.70 0.64
CA GLY A 52 -3.52 -7.79 0.61
C GLY A 52 -2.24 -8.45 0.10
N GLU A 53 -2.33 -9.65 -0.50
CA GLU A 53 -1.16 -10.34 -1.04
C GLU A 53 -0.82 -9.83 -2.44
N GLU A 54 0.48 -9.59 -2.69
CA GLU A 54 0.95 -9.15 -4.00
C GLU A 54 0.63 -10.18 -5.09
N ARG A 55 -0.02 -9.72 -6.16
CA ARG A 55 -0.14 -10.47 -7.41
C ARG A 55 1.23 -10.47 -8.10
N ARG A 56 1.80 -11.66 -8.31
CA ARG A 56 3.14 -11.81 -8.92
C ARG A 56 3.26 -11.05 -10.24
N GLY A 57 4.39 -10.39 -10.42
CA GLY A 57 4.71 -9.68 -11.67
C GLY A 57 4.08 -8.30 -11.80
N THR A 58 3.23 -7.88 -10.85
CA THR A 58 2.54 -6.59 -10.94
C THR A 58 3.35 -5.42 -10.41
N ARG A 59 4.43 -5.68 -9.65
CA ARG A 59 5.28 -4.63 -9.07
C ARG A 59 6.01 -3.81 -10.13
N THR A 60 5.91 -2.49 -10.03
CA THR A 60 6.52 -1.49 -10.92
C THR A 60 7.68 -0.78 -10.23
N ALA A 61 8.63 -0.28 -11.02
CA ALA A 61 9.74 0.53 -10.51
C ALA A 61 9.27 1.95 -10.13
N ALA A 62 10.11 2.66 -9.37
CA ALA A 62 9.84 4.04 -9.00
C ALA A 62 9.75 4.92 -10.25
N GLY A 63 8.66 5.68 -10.38
CA GLY A 63 8.43 6.57 -11.52
C GLY A 63 7.82 5.90 -12.76
N GLU A 64 7.60 4.59 -12.73
CA GLU A 64 6.79 3.91 -13.75
C GLU A 64 5.30 4.12 -13.49
N THR A 65 4.51 4.19 -14.57
CA THR A 65 3.05 4.23 -14.46
C THR A 65 2.56 2.96 -13.75
N PRO A 66 1.80 3.07 -12.65
CA PRO A 66 1.24 1.92 -11.97
C PRO A 66 0.31 1.11 -12.88
N ARG A 67 0.26 -0.20 -12.67
CA ARG A 67 -0.65 -1.09 -13.41
C ARG A 67 -2.11 -0.86 -13.03
N ASP A 68 -3.01 -1.10 -13.98
CA ASP A 68 -4.44 -1.11 -13.72
C ASP A 68 -4.84 -2.42 -13.00
N CYS A 69 -5.00 -2.33 -11.69
CA CYS A 69 -5.35 -3.49 -10.86
C CYS A 69 -6.84 -3.87 -10.92
N SER A 70 -7.66 -3.13 -11.68
CA SER A 70 -9.09 -3.42 -11.86
C SER A 70 -9.34 -4.54 -12.87
N LYS A 71 -8.32 -4.90 -13.66
CA LYS A 71 -8.41 -5.93 -14.69
C LYS A 71 -7.85 -7.26 -14.18
N PRO A 72 -8.64 -8.36 -14.20
CA PRO A 72 -8.11 -9.68 -13.94
C PRO A 72 -7.15 -10.09 -15.08
N GLY A 73 -5.90 -10.42 -14.75
CA GLY A 73 -4.98 -11.09 -15.70
C GLY A 73 -3.86 -10.25 -16.32
N GLU A 74 -3.54 -9.08 -15.75
CA GLU A 74 -2.32 -8.33 -16.10
C GLU A 74 -1.15 -8.63 -15.17
#